data_AF-A0A974H8S8-F1
#
_entry.id   AF-A0A974H8S8-F1
#
_cell.length_a   1.000
_cell.length_b   1.000
_cell.length_c   1.000
_cell.angle_alpha   90.00
_cell.angle_beta   90.00
_cell.angle_gamma   90.00
#
_symmetry.space_group_name_H-M   'P 1'
#
loop_
_entity.id
_entity.type
_entity.pdbx_description
1 polymer ?
#
loop_
_entity_poly.entity_id
_entity_poly.type
_entity_poly.pdbx_seq_one_letter_code
_entity_poly.pdbx_strand_id
1 'polypeptide(L)'
;MVNFLDIKIFRDQQGNLATTLYRKETATNSLLHTRSQHPHRTVTGIPVGQYLRIKRICSNQEDFKREAKQLYECFRERGYSHNCLKKAYKRALETDRQSLLTSNNTHSGAKNRFGKNNTKPFRLIGDFSAEHNKIKHIINKHWHILQQDSQLKEVIGDTPLITFRRSKNLRDTLSRSHYTQDIKTTWVTSKIKGCHRCGDCSACPFVVRTLNVNQSRDNTEYTIKNYINCKSTCVVYIMQCTCGKIYVGKTLLEQLKQTSRIGDINTVYTRV
;
A
#
# COMPACT_ATOMS: atom_id res chain seq x y z
N MET A 1 -12.38 -13.59 -24.58
CA MET A 1 -12.52 -13.13 -23.18
C MET A 1 -11.13 -12.98 -22.59
N VAL A 2 -10.86 -11.89 -21.88
CA VAL A 2 -9.52 -11.57 -21.38
C VAL A 2 -9.60 -11.22 -19.90
N ASN A 3 -8.70 -11.77 -19.09
CA ASN A 3 -8.60 -11.46 -17.66
C ASN A 3 -7.43 -10.51 -17.41
N PHE A 4 -7.64 -9.44 -16.67
CA PHE A 4 -6.61 -8.49 -16.25
C PHE A 4 -6.83 -8.05 -14.81
N LEU A 5 -5.86 -8.33 -13.94
CA LEU A 5 -5.96 -8.08 -12.49
C LEU A 5 -7.22 -8.68 -11.86
N ASP A 6 -8.18 -7.84 -11.47
CA ASP A 6 -9.47 -8.17 -10.87
C ASP A 6 -10.65 -7.98 -11.83
N ILE A 7 -10.37 -7.82 -13.13
CA ILE A 7 -11.37 -7.54 -14.17
C ILE A 7 -11.36 -8.66 -15.22
N LYS A 8 -12.56 -9.10 -15.60
CA LYS A 8 -12.83 -10.01 -16.70
C LYS A 8 -13.54 -9.23 -17.80
N ILE A 9 -12.90 -9.11 -18.96
CA ILE A 9 -13.38 -8.36 -20.12
C ILE A 9 -13.98 -9.35 -21.13
N PHE A 10 -15.20 -9.08 -21.56
CA PHE A 10 -15.93 -9.90 -22.53
C PHE A 10 -16.75 -9.02 -23.48
N ARG A 11 -17.24 -9.59 -24.57
CA ARG A 11 -18.20 -8.93 -25.46
C ARG A 11 -19.61 -9.30 -25.00
N ASP A 12 -20.48 -8.32 -24.84
CA ASP A 12 -21.88 -8.56 -24.50
C ASP A 12 -22.68 -9.03 -25.73
N GLN A 13 -23.98 -9.27 -25.53
CA GLN A 13 -24.90 -9.71 -26.59
C GLN A 13 -25.07 -8.68 -27.72
N GLN A 14 -24.70 -7.42 -27.48
CA GLN A 14 -24.78 -6.31 -28.44
C GLN A 14 -23.42 -6.07 -29.13
N GLY A 15 -22.39 -6.85 -28.79
CA GLY A 15 -21.03 -6.72 -29.33
C GLY A 15 -20.15 -5.68 -28.63
N ASN A 16 -20.65 -5.00 -27.59
CA ASN A 16 -19.90 -3.99 -26.84
C ASN A 16 -18.99 -4.65 -25.80
N LEU A 17 -17.95 -3.92 -25.37
CA LEU A 17 -17.06 -4.36 -24.31
C LEU A 17 -17.74 -4.22 -22.94
N ALA A 18 -17.90 -5.35 -22.26
CA ALA A 18 -18.41 -5.43 -20.91
C ALA A 18 -17.36 -5.98 -19.94
N THR A 19 -17.46 -5.57 -18.68
CA THR A 19 -16.55 -5.98 -17.62
C THR A 19 -17.31 -6.60 -16.46
N THR A 20 -16.72 -7.63 -15.85
CA THR A 20 -17.19 -8.24 -14.61
C THR A 20 -16.00 -8.56 -13.69
N LEU A 21 -16.28 -8.95 -12.45
CA LEU A 21 -15.25 -9.24 -11.47
C LEU A 21 -14.51 -10.53 -11.83
N TYR A 22 -13.19 -10.50 -11.79
CA TYR A 22 -12.34 -11.69 -11.87
C TYR A 22 -11.70 -11.97 -10.51
N ARG A 23 -11.86 -13.20 -10.02
CA ARG A 23 -11.13 -13.71 -8.85
C ARG A 23 -10.17 -14.78 -9.32
N LYS A 24 -8.88 -14.66 -8.95
CA LYS A 24 -7.90 -15.71 -9.21
C LYS A 24 -8.25 -16.94 -8.38
N GLU A 25 -8.02 -18.13 -8.91
CA GLU A 25 -8.25 -19.40 -8.20
C GLU A 25 -7.46 -19.50 -6.90
N THR A 26 -6.27 -18.89 -6.86
CA THR A 26 -5.39 -18.84 -5.67
C THR A 26 -5.70 -17.67 -4.73
N ALA A 27 -6.69 -16.82 -5.05
CA ALA A 27 -7.01 -15.66 -4.21
C ALA A 27 -7.67 -16.13 -2.91
N THR A 28 -6.92 -16.07 -1.81
CA THR A 28 -7.51 -16.22 -0.48
C THR A 28 -8.34 -14.97 -0.18
N ASN A 29 -9.66 -15.14 0.00
CA ASN A 29 -10.61 -14.08 0.37
C ASN A 29 -10.32 -13.56 1.79
N SER A 30 -9.18 -12.91 1.97
CA SER A 30 -8.64 -12.39 3.23
C SER A 30 -9.32 -11.08 3.60
N LEU A 31 -10.63 -11.16 3.84
CA LEU A 31 -11.40 -10.08 4.42
C LEU A 31 -11.08 -9.94 5.92
N LEU A 32 -11.04 -8.69 6.38
CA LEU A 32 -10.75 -8.38 7.78
C LEU A 32 -11.85 -8.91 8.70
N HIS A 33 -11.51 -9.69 9.73
CA HIS A 33 -12.49 -10.18 10.70
C HIS A 33 -12.97 -9.05 11.62
N THR A 34 -14.26 -9.00 12.00
CA THR A 34 -14.79 -7.88 12.81
C THR A 34 -14.19 -7.76 14.20
N ARG A 35 -13.69 -8.88 14.76
CA ARG A 35 -12.99 -8.93 16.06
C ARG A 35 -11.48 -8.71 15.96
N SER A 36 -10.92 -8.54 14.76
CA SER A 36 -9.53 -8.11 14.64
C SER A 36 -9.46 -6.66 15.14
N GLN A 37 -8.56 -6.38 16.08
CA GLN A 37 -8.44 -5.13 16.86
C GLN A 37 -8.26 -3.87 15.97
N HIS A 38 -9.33 -3.46 15.31
CA HIS A 38 -9.37 -2.33 14.39
C HIS A 38 -10.51 -1.39 14.78
N PRO A 39 -10.38 -0.09 14.48
CA PRO A 39 -11.46 0.86 14.72
C PRO A 39 -12.75 0.42 14.04
N HIS A 40 -13.88 0.55 14.74
CA HIS A 40 -15.19 0.19 14.21
C HIS A 40 -15.51 0.91 12.89
N ARG A 41 -15.09 2.17 12.75
CA ARG A 41 -15.22 2.94 11.49
C ARG A 41 -14.47 2.29 10.32
N THR A 42 -13.28 1.75 10.58
CA THR A 42 -12.50 1.03 9.57
C THR A 42 -13.21 -0.26 9.17
N VAL A 43 -13.64 -1.06 10.15
CA VAL A 43 -14.35 -2.33 9.91
C VAL A 43 -15.61 -2.08 9.08
N THR A 44 -16.48 -1.18 9.50
CA THR A 44 -17.73 -0.85 8.79
C THR A 44 -17.53 -0.17 7.43
N GLY A 45 -16.38 0.48 7.22
CA GLY A 45 -16.03 1.10 5.94
C GLY A 45 -15.62 0.09 4.86
N ILE A 46 -15.09 -1.07 5.25
CA ILE A 46 -14.61 -2.10 4.30
C ILE A 46 -15.73 -2.59 3.37
N PRO A 47 -16.91 -3.02 3.86
CA PRO A 47 -18.01 -3.43 2.99
C PRO A 47 -18.41 -2.34 2.00
N VAL A 48 -18.46 -1.08 2.44
CA VAL A 48 -18.82 0.06 1.56
C VAL A 48 -17.82 0.16 0.42
N GLY A 49 -16.52 0.15 0.72
CA GLY A 49 -15.48 0.23 -0.31
C GLY A 49 -15.51 -0.94 -1.28
N GLN A 50 -15.75 -2.15 -0.78
CA GLN A 50 -15.79 -3.36 -1.63
C GLN A 50 -17.02 -3.38 -2.54
N TYR A 51 -18.21 -3.04 -2.04
CA TYR A 51 -19.39 -2.97 -2.90
C TYR A 51 -19.26 -1.88 -3.96
N LEU A 52 -18.73 -0.70 -3.61
CA LEU A 52 -18.46 0.36 -4.59
C LEU A 52 -17.44 -0.07 -5.64
N ARG A 53 -16.42 -0.85 -5.25
CA ARG A 53 -15.46 -1.44 -6.20
C ARG A 53 -16.16 -2.39 -7.17
N ILE A 54 -17.00 -3.30 -6.69
CA ILE A 54 -17.75 -4.22 -7.57
C ILE A 54 -18.68 -3.44 -8.50
N LYS A 55 -19.37 -2.40 -7.99
CA LYS A 55 -20.23 -1.52 -8.81
C LYS A 55 -19.46 -0.82 -9.92
N ARG A 56 -18.21 -0.42 -9.66
CA ARG A 56 -17.32 0.17 -10.66
C ARG A 56 -16.90 -0.83 -11.74
N ILE A 57 -16.56 -2.05 -11.33
CA ILE A 57 -16.05 -3.10 -12.23
C ILE A 57 -17.15 -3.68 -13.11
N CYS A 58 -18.33 -3.97 -12.57
CA CYS A 58 -19.39 -4.63 -13.33
C CYS A 58 -20.07 -3.63 -14.28
N SER A 59 -20.13 -3.95 -15.58
CA SER A 59 -20.91 -3.15 -16.55
C SER A 59 -22.42 -3.32 -16.33
N ASN A 60 -22.86 -4.55 -16.04
CA ASN A 60 -24.27 -4.88 -15.90
C ASN A 60 -24.70 -4.91 -14.44
N GLN A 61 -25.94 -4.49 -14.20
CA GLN A 61 -26.54 -4.47 -12.86
C GLN A 61 -26.74 -5.89 -12.29
N GLU A 62 -27.05 -6.87 -13.14
CA GLU A 62 -27.23 -8.27 -12.74
C GLU A 62 -25.89 -8.93 -12.33
N ASP A 63 -24.82 -8.65 -13.07
CA ASP A 63 -23.47 -9.08 -12.70
C ASP A 63 -23.07 -8.48 -11.34
N PHE A 64 -23.34 -7.19 -11.11
CA PHE A 64 -23.12 -6.56 -9.81
C PHE A 64 -23.88 -7.28 -8.68
N LYS A 65 -25.18 -7.58 -8.88
CA LYS A 65 -25.99 -8.27 -7.86
C LYS A 65 -25.43 -9.66 -7.53
N ARG A 66 -25.03 -10.43 -8.55
CA ARG A 66 -24.43 -11.75 -8.39
C ARG A 66 -23.14 -11.69 -7.58
N GLU A 67 -22.23 -10.79 -7.96
CA GLU A 67 -20.94 -10.64 -7.29
C GLU A 67 -21.08 -10.07 -5.87
N ALA A 68 -22.04 -9.17 -5.65
CA ALA A 68 -22.36 -8.63 -4.34
C ALA A 68 -22.92 -9.69 -3.39
N LYS A 69 -23.69 -10.65 -3.89
CA LYS A 69 -24.20 -11.78 -3.10
C LYS A 69 -23.07 -12.68 -2.60
N GLN A 70 -22.13 -13.06 -3.48
CA GLN A 70 -20.96 -13.84 -3.09
C GLN A 70 -20.11 -13.09 -2.05
N LEU A 71 -19.91 -11.78 -2.24
CA LEU A 71 -19.18 -10.96 -1.28
C LEU A 71 -19.91 -10.86 0.08
N TYR A 72 -21.23 -10.83 0.08
CA TYR A 72 -22.05 -10.82 1.30
C TYR A 72 -21.79 -12.08 2.14
N GLU A 73 -21.78 -13.26 1.53
CA GLU A 73 -21.51 -14.53 2.21
C GLU A 73 -20.11 -14.52 2.86
N CYS A 74 -19.08 -14.11 2.11
CA CYS A 74 -17.72 -13.96 2.64
C CYS A 74 -17.64 -13.00 3.83
N PHE A 75 -18.42 -11.91 3.83
CA PHE A 75 -18.47 -11.00 4.98
C PHE A 75 -19.22 -11.59 6.18
N ARG A 76 -20.27 -12.38 5.95
CA ARG A 76 -21.01 -13.05 7.02
C ARG A 76 -20.12 -14.03 7.78
N GLU A 77 -19.30 -14.81 7.07
CA GLU A 77 -18.30 -15.71 7.65
C GLU A 77 -17.25 -14.97 8.51
N ARG A 78 -16.96 -13.71 8.16
CA ARG A 78 -15.99 -12.86 8.90
C ARG A 78 -16.60 -12.10 10.08
N GLY A 79 -17.87 -12.38 10.41
CA GLY A 79 -18.55 -11.83 11.56
C GLY A 79 -19.18 -10.46 11.35
N TYR A 80 -19.44 -10.03 10.10
CA TYR A 80 -20.15 -8.79 9.82
C TYR A 80 -21.66 -8.95 10.03
N SER A 81 -22.28 -7.94 10.66
CA SER A 81 -23.72 -7.94 10.90
C SER A 81 -24.50 -7.68 9.60
N HIS A 82 -25.68 -8.30 9.48
CA HIS A 82 -26.56 -8.12 8.32
C HIS A 82 -26.88 -6.62 8.07
N ASN A 83 -27.17 -5.87 9.13
CA ASN A 83 -27.51 -4.44 9.02
C ASN A 83 -26.36 -3.59 8.49
N CYS A 84 -25.11 -3.91 8.85
CA CYS A 84 -23.93 -3.22 8.30
C CYS A 84 -23.81 -3.47 6.79
N LEU A 85 -23.95 -4.73 6.37
CA LEU A 85 -23.85 -5.12 4.97
C LEU A 85 -25.01 -4.56 4.14
N LYS A 86 -26.25 -4.61 4.66
CA LYS A 86 -27.43 -4.05 4.00
C LYS A 86 -27.28 -2.55 3.73
N LYS A 87 -26.79 -1.78 4.72
CA LYS A 87 -26.53 -0.34 4.55
C LYS A 87 -25.44 -0.08 3.50
N ALA A 88 -24.35 -0.85 3.53
CA ALA A 88 -23.26 -0.72 2.57
C ALA A 88 -23.68 -1.09 1.14
N TYR A 89 -24.45 -2.17 0.99
CA TYR A 89 -25.01 -2.61 -0.28
C TYR A 89 -25.98 -1.58 -0.85
N LYS A 90 -26.93 -1.08 -0.05
CA LYS A 90 -27.89 -0.05 -0.47
C LYS A 90 -27.16 1.19 -1.00
N ARG A 91 -26.15 1.67 -0.28
CA ARG A 91 -25.33 2.80 -0.72
C ARG A 91 -24.68 2.54 -2.08
N ALA A 92 -24.10 1.37 -2.30
CA ALA A 92 -23.47 1.04 -3.58
C ALA A 92 -24.48 0.83 -4.72
N LEU A 93 -25.67 0.32 -4.40
CA LEU A 93 -26.75 0.14 -5.37
C LEU A 93 -27.24 1.48 -5.92
N GLU A 94 -27.45 2.46 -5.03
CA GLU A 94 -27.91 3.82 -5.33
C GLU A 94 -26.84 4.70 -5.98
N THR A 95 -25.56 4.33 -5.90
CA THR A 95 -24.48 5.10 -6.50
C THR A 95 -24.42 4.84 -8.01
N ASP A 96 -24.41 5.91 -8.80
CA ASP A 96 -24.23 5.81 -10.25
C ASP A 96 -22.81 5.30 -10.60
N ARG A 97 -22.72 4.40 -11.57
CA ARG A 97 -21.45 3.81 -11.99
C ARG A 97 -20.55 4.81 -12.70
N GLN A 98 -21.09 5.71 -13.52
CA GLN A 98 -20.26 6.68 -14.26
C GLN A 98 -19.54 7.61 -13.30
N SER A 99 -20.23 8.03 -12.23
CA SER A 99 -19.62 8.81 -11.14
C SER A 99 -18.43 8.12 -10.43
N LEU A 100 -18.35 6.79 -10.48
CA LEU A 100 -17.26 6.00 -9.89
C LEU A 100 -16.08 5.78 -10.84
N LEU A 101 -16.27 6.02 -12.14
CA LEU A 101 -15.24 5.87 -13.18
C LEU A 101 -14.48 7.18 -13.41
N THR A 102 -15.14 8.33 -13.21
CA THR A 102 -14.48 9.63 -13.27
C THR A 102 -13.57 9.84 -12.07
N SER A 103 -12.32 10.20 -12.34
CA SER A 103 -11.43 10.73 -11.32
C SER A 103 -11.95 12.10 -10.92
N ASN A 104 -12.56 12.20 -9.74
CA ASN A 104 -12.79 13.50 -9.13
C ASN A 104 -11.42 14.12 -8.85
N ASN A 105 -10.97 15.03 -9.72
CA ASN A 105 -9.83 15.92 -9.48
C ASN A 105 -10.20 16.94 -8.38
N THR A 106 -10.65 16.47 -7.22
CA THR A 106 -10.93 17.28 -6.03
C THR A 106 -9.65 17.63 -5.28
N HIS A 107 -8.58 17.98 -5.99
CA HIS A 107 -7.51 18.81 -5.43
C HIS A 107 -7.91 20.30 -5.39
N SER A 108 -8.98 20.69 -6.09
CA SER A 108 -9.48 22.08 -6.14
C SER A 108 -10.59 22.41 -5.12
N GLY A 109 -11.29 21.41 -4.56
CA GLY A 109 -12.46 21.64 -3.67
C GLY A 109 -12.25 21.44 -2.17
N ALA A 110 -11.11 20.89 -1.74
CA ALA A 110 -10.84 20.55 -0.34
C ALA A 110 -10.08 21.65 0.44
N LYS A 111 -9.84 22.83 -0.16
CA LYS A 111 -9.14 23.95 0.51
C LYS A 111 -10.06 24.90 1.29
N ASN A 112 -11.37 24.88 1.10
CA ASN A 112 -12.30 25.86 1.71
C ASN A 112 -13.28 25.27 2.73
N ARG A 113 -12.80 24.39 3.62
CA ARG A 113 -13.56 23.98 4.83
C ARG A 113 -12.78 24.06 6.14
N PHE A 114 -11.68 24.80 6.15
CA PHE A 114 -11.09 25.27 7.39
C PHE A 114 -11.43 26.75 7.52
N GLY A 115 -12.48 27.01 8.31
CA GLY A 115 -12.68 28.32 8.92
C GLY A 115 -11.37 28.74 9.58
N LYS A 116 -11.06 30.01 9.39
CA LYS A 116 -9.79 30.70 9.62
C LYS A 116 -9.49 30.84 11.13
N ASN A 117 -9.47 29.75 11.88
CA ASN A 117 -8.96 29.72 13.26
C ASN A 117 -7.62 28.98 13.24
N ASN A 118 -6.54 29.76 13.37
CA ASN A 118 -5.15 29.33 13.19
C ASN A 118 -4.60 28.45 14.32
N THR A 119 -5.42 28.04 15.29
CA THR A 119 -4.99 27.17 16.38
C THR A 119 -5.16 25.72 15.96
N LYS A 120 -4.07 25.11 15.47
CA LYS A 120 -4.04 23.66 15.27
C LYS A 120 -4.30 22.98 16.61
N PRO A 121 -5.38 22.18 16.77
CA PRO A 121 -5.64 21.52 18.04
C PRO A 121 -4.49 20.58 18.37
N PHE A 122 -4.07 20.58 19.64
CA PHE A 122 -3.05 19.67 20.13
C PHE A 122 -3.47 18.23 19.86
N ARG A 123 -2.65 17.46 19.14
CA ARG A 123 -2.98 16.10 18.72
C ARG A 123 -2.24 15.07 19.54
N LEU A 124 -2.99 14.27 20.29
CA LEU A 124 -2.45 13.11 20.99
C LEU A 124 -2.57 11.88 20.10
N ILE A 125 -1.43 11.25 19.77
CA ILE A 125 -1.38 10.08 18.90
C ILE A 125 -1.05 8.84 19.74
N GLY A 126 -2.03 7.96 19.92
CA GLY A 126 -1.88 6.68 20.62
C GLY A 126 -1.98 5.48 19.69
N ASP A 127 -1.71 4.28 20.19
CA ASP A 127 -1.97 3.02 19.48
C ASP A 127 -3.41 2.55 19.74
N PHE A 128 -4.08 2.05 18.70
CA PHE A 128 -5.45 1.54 18.84
C PHE A 128 -5.50 0.27 19.69
N SER A 129 -6.44 0.25 20.64
CA SER A 129 -6.75 -0.90 21.49
C SER A 129 -8.27 -1.00 21.69
N ALA A 130 -8.79 -2.15 22.15
CA ALA A 130 -10.20 -2.28 22.53
C ALA A 130 -10.66 -1.20 23.53
N GLU A 131 -9.74 -0.79 24.41
CA GLU A 131 -9.98 0.17 25.49
C GLU A 131 -9.77 1.63 25.07
N HIS A 132 -9.54 1.91 23.79
CA HIS A 132 -9.31 3.27 23.28
C HIS A 132 -10.40 4.28 23.70
N ASN A 133 -11.65 3.84 23.85
CA ASN A 133 -12.74 4.70 24.35
C ASN A 133 -12.58 5.05 25.82
N LYS A 134 -12.12 4.11 26.67
CA LYS A 134 -11.82 4.36 28.07
C LYS A 134 -10.62 5.31 28.20
N ILE A 135 -9.57 5.07 27.41
CA ILE A 135 -8.40 5.96 27.34
C ILE A 135 -8.84 7.37 26.95
N LYS A 136 -9.65 7.50 25.88
CA LYS A 136 -10.20 8.79 25.44
C LYS A 136 -11.01 9.48 26.54
N HIS A 137 -11.83 8.73 27.27
CA HIS A 137 -12.62 9.26 28.36
C HIS A 137 -11.74 9.76 29.52
N ILE A 138 -10.75 8.98 29.94
CA ILE A 138 -9.81 9.35 31.02
C ILE A 138 -9.06 10.63 30.64
N ILE A 139 -8.51 10.70 29.43
CA ILE A 139 -7.75 11.87 28.96
C ILE A 139 -8.62 13.12 28.95
N ASN A 140 -9.85 13.02 28.43
CA ASN A 140 -10.77 14.17 28.43
C ASN A 140 -11.20 14.56 29.85
N LYS A 141 -11.45 13.59 30.73
CA LYS A 141 -11.85 13.83 32.13
C LYS A 141 -10.75 14.56 32.91
N HIS A 142 -9.50 14.14 32.73
CA HIS A 142 -8.35 14.66 33.47
C HIS A 142 -7.56 15.73 32.71
N TRP A 143 -8.08 16.23 31.58
CA TRP A 143 -7.40 17.24 30.76
C TRP A 143 -7.11 18.53 31.55
N HIS A 144 -8.01 18.88 32.47
CA HIS A 144 -7.87 20.04 33.35
C HIS A 144 -6.58 20.03 34.19
N ILE A 145 -6.03 18.86 34.52
CA ILE A 145 -4.77 18.75 35.27
C ILE A 145 -3.63 19.38 34.47
N LEU A 146 -3.58 19.13 33.16
CA LEU A 146 -2.56 19.71 32.28
C LEU A 146 -2.77 21.21 32.04
N GLN A 147 -3.99 21.72 32.26
CA GLN A 147 -4.34 23.14 32.13
C GLN A 147 -3.99 23.97 33.38
N GLN A 148 -3.67 23.32 34.51
CA GLN A 148 -3.27 24.02 35.74
C GLN A 148 -1.92 24.72 35.58
N ASP A 149 -1.06 24.20 34.71
CA ASP A 149 0.19 24.84 34.35
C ASP A 149 -0.05 25.88 33.24
N SER A 150 0.30 27.14 33.53
CA SER A 150 0.08 28.27 32.63
C SER A 150 0.87 28.16 31.32
N GLN A 151 2.08 27.58 31.36
CA GLN A 151 2.92 27.39 30.16
C GLN A 151 2.34 26.26 29.29
N LEU A 152 1.92 25.15 29.91
CA LEU A 152 1.32 24.03 29.18
C LEU A 152 -0.03 24.41 28.57
N LYS A 153 -0.87 25.18 29.28
CA LYS A 153 -2.19 25.61 28.80
C LYS A 153 -2.13 26.36 27.46
N GLU A 154 -1.12 27.23 27.28
CA GLU A 154 -0.92 27.98 26.04
C GLU A 154 -0.61 27.05 24.84
N VAL A 155 0.12 25.97 25.08
CA VAL A 155 0.55 25.02 24.04
C VAL A 155 -0.53 23.98 23.71
N ILE A 156 -1.23 23.45 24.72
CA ILE A 156 -2.12 22.29 24.56
C ILE A 156 -3.58 22.68 24.23
N GLY A 157 -4.00 23.89 24.59
CA GLY A 157 -5.36 24.39 24.37
C GLY A 157 -6.46 23.71 25.22
N ASP A 158 -7.72 23.95 24.83
CA ASP A 158 -8.88 23.56 25.63
C ASP A 158 -9.21 22.07 25.57
N THR A 159 -9.01 21.43 24.42
CA THR A 159 -9.29 19.99 24.24
C THR A 159 -8.30 19.33 23.27
N PRO A 160 -7.88 18.08 23.55
CA PRO A 160 -6.98 17.36 22.67
C PRO A 160 -7.73 16.69 21.52
N LEU A 161 -7.12 16.70 20.34
CA LEU A 161 -7.50 15.83 19.24
C LEU A 161 -6.83 14.45 19.42
N ILE A 162 -7.56 13.51 19.99
CA ILE A 162 -7.05 12.15 20.22
C ILE A 162 -7.22 11.30 18.95
N THR A 163 -6.11 10.83 18.41
CA THR A 163 -6.05 9.96 17.22
C THR A 163 -5.36 8.65 17.56
N PHE A 164 -5.87 7.53 17.03
CA PHE A 164 -5.25 6.23 17.21
C PHE A 164 -4.65 5.71 15.91
N ARG A 165 -3.39 5.28 15.95
CA ARG A 165 -2.72 4.57 14.86
C ARG A 165 -2.88 3.05 15.03
N ARG A 166 -2.53 2.27 14.01
CA ARG A 166 -2.55 0.81 14.09
C ARG A 166 -1.57 0.34 15.17
N SER A 167 -1.99 -0.59 16.03
CA SER A 167 -1.09 -1.27 16.96
C SER A 167 -0.04 -2.10 16.22
N LYS A 168 1.11 -2.32 16.89
CA LYS A 168 2.18 -3.17 16.35
C LYS A 168 1.68 -4.61 16.26
N ASN A 169 1.81 -5.22 15.08
CA ASN A 169 1.51 -6.64 14.90
C ASN A 169 2.77 -7.50 15.02
N LEU A 170 2.62 -8.83 15.04
CA LEU A 170 3.76 -9.76 15.10
C LEU A 170 4.80 -9.46 14.02
N ARG A 171 4.37 -9.11 12.81
CA ARG A 171 5.29 -8.70 11.76
C ARG A 171 6.11 -7.47 12.17
N ASP A 172 5.50 -6.41 12.68
CA ASP A 172 6.23 -5.20 13.09
C ASP A 172 7.24 -5.48 14.23
N THR A 173 6.92 -6.46 15.08
CA THR A 173 7.78 -6.88 16.20
C THR A 173 8.93 -7.78 15.73
N LEU A 174 8.61 -8.79 14.90
CA LEU A 174 9.50 -9.87 14.48
C LEU A 174 10.30 -9.55 13.19
N SER A 175 9.80 -8.65 12.35
CA SER A 175 10.46 -8.26 11.10
C SER A 175 11.52 -7.18 11.29
N ARG A 176 11.86 -6.84 12.55
CA ARG A 176 13.13 -6.17 12.80
C ARG A 176 14.21 -7.20 12.50
N SER A 177 14.80 -7.09 11.31
CA SER A 177 15.96 -7.89 10.99
C SER A 177 17.01 -7.61 12.06
N HIS A 178 17.33 -8.60 12.90
CA HIS A 178 18.60 -8.67 13.63
C HIS A 178 19.80 -8.84 12.65
N TYR A 179 19.63 -8.43 11.39
CA TYR A 179 20.69 -8.30 10.43
C TYR A 179 21.50 -7.05 10.78
N THR A 180 22.28 -7.16 11.84
CA THR A 180 23.59 -6.53 11.87
C THR A 180 24.39 -7.27 10.82
N GLN A 181 24.73 -6.57 9.75
CA GLN A 181 25.67 -7.08 8.77
C GLN A 181 27.02 -7.16 9.49
N ASP A 182 27.33 -8.29 10.12
CA ASP A 182 28.72 -8.67 10.35
C ASP A 182 29.28 -8.93 8.96
N ILE A 183 29.69 -7.85 8.29
CA ILE A 183 30.49 -7.95 7.08
C ILE A 183 31.78 -8.60 7.55
N LYS A 184 31.87 -9.93 7.48
CA LYS A 184 33.14 -10.62 7.39
C LYS A 184 33.76 -10.16 6.07
N THR A 185 34.44 -9.02 6.11
CA THR A 185 35.15 -8.47 4.97
C THR A 185 36.18 -9.50 4.56
N THR A 186 35.94 -10.21 3.46
CA THR A 186 37.04 -10.80 2.71
C THR A 186 37.89 -9.65 2.16
N TRP A 187 39.21 -9.83 2.09
CA TRP A 187 40.15 -8.79 1.64
C TRP A 187 39.76 -8.11 0.30
N VAL A 188 39.02 -8.83 -0.56
CA VAL A 188 38.52 -8.35 -1.85
C VAL A 188 37.31 -7.40 -1.71
N THR A 189 36.39 -7.65 -0.77
CA THR A 189 35.15 -6.89 -0.61
C THR A 189 35.33 -5.55 0.12
N SER A 190 36.43 -5.37 0.84
CA SER A 190 36.77 -4.09 1.49
C SER A 190 37.42 -3.08 0.55
N LYS A 191 38.10 -3.54 -0.51
CA LYS A 191 38.83 -2.68 -1.46
C LYS A 191 38.07 -2.35 -2.73
N ILE A 192 37.22 -3.25 -3.21
CA ILE A 192 36.50 -3.07 -4.49
C ILE A 192 35.04 -2.76 -4.21
N LYS A 193 34.59 -1.59 -4.65
CA LYS A 193 33.19 -1.15 -4.56
C LYS A 193 32.59 -1.08 -5.96
N GLY A 194 31.26 -1.04 -6.06
CA GLY A 194 30.56 -0.88 -7.33
C GLY A 194 29.82 -2.12 -7.80
N CYS A 195 29.18 -1.97 -8.95
CA CYS A 195 28.49 -3.03 -9.68
C CYS A 195 29.47 -3.75 -10.62
N HIS A 196 29.47 -5.09 -10.57
CA HIS A 196 30.39 -5.95 -11.30
C HIS A 196 29.66 -7.10 -12.00
N ARG A 197 30.29 -7.67 -13.03
CA ARG A 197 29.82 -8.87 -13.72
C ARG A 197 30.33 -10.10 -12.97
N CYS A 198 29.49 -11.11 -12.71
CA CYS A 198 29.95 -12.37 -12.10
C CYS A 198 30.58 -13.34 -13.12
N GLY A 199 30.35 -13.15 -14.42
CA GLY A 199 31.05 -13.84 -15.51
C GLY A 199 30.33 -15.04 -16.11
N ASP A 200 29.39 -15.64 -15.39
CA ASP A 200 28.80 -16.95 -15.73
C ASP A 200 27.27 -16.96 -15.76
N CYS A 201 26.64 -15.78 -15.81
CA CYS A 201 25.19 -15.62 -15.69
C CYS A 201 24.54 -15.04 -16.96
N SER A 202 23.28 -15.38 -17.21
CA SER A 202 22.51 -14.84 -18.35
C SER A 202 22.28 -13.32 -18.28
N ALA A 203 22.32 -12.74 -17.08
CA ALA A 203 22.17 -11.30 -16.89
C ALA A 203 23.49 -10.52 -17.07
N CYS A 204 24.63 -11.21 -17.06
CA CYS A 204 25.97 -10.65 -17.06
C CYS A 204 26.28 -9.75 -18.28
N PRO A 205 25.83 -10.08 -19.50
CA PRO A 205 26.00 -9.23 -20.68
C PRO A 205 25.36 -7.85 -20.50
N PHE A 206 24.22 -7.81 -19.81
CA PHE A 206 23.43 -6.59 -19.64
C PHE A 206 23.91 -5.74 -18.46
N VAL A 207 24.83 -6.23 -17.62
CA VAL A 207 25.29 -5.51 -16.43
C VAL A 207 26.33 -4.47 -16.79
N VAL A 208 26.05 -3.21 -16.44
CA VAL A 208 27.01 -2.10 -16.52
C VAL A 208 27.89 -2.08 -15.29
N ARG A 209 29.21 -2.13 -15.49
CA ARG A 209 30.17 -1.93 -14.40
C ARG A 209 30.22 -0.45 -14.05
N THR A 210 29.86 -0.09 -12.82
CA THR A 210 29.88 1.31 -12.38
C THR A 210 30.07 1.41 -10.87
N LEU A 211 30.69 2.50 -10.43
CA LEU A 211 30.77 2.88 -9.01
C LEU A 211 29.64 3.85 -8.63
N ASN A 212 29.14 4.63 -9.60
CA ASN A 212 28.16 5.68 -9.39
C ASN A 212 26.93 5.50 -10.28
N VAL A 213 25.76 5.87 -9.79
CA VAL A 213 24.51 5.80 -10.54
C VAL A 213 23.76 7.12 -10.43
N ASN A 214 23.41 7.68 -11.59
CA ASN A 214 22.71 8.95 -11.68
C ASN A 214 21.19 8.72 -11.65
N GLN A 215 20.49 9.43 -10.75
CA GLN A 215 19.03 9.43 -10.76
C GLN A 215 18.52 10.54 -11.69
N SER A 216 17.75 10.13 -12.71
CA SER A 216 17.27 11.02 -13.78
C SER A 216 16.30 12.13 -13.33
N ARG A 217 15.82 12.14 -12.08
CA ARG A 217 14.84 13.13 -11.59
C ARG A 217 15.44 14.23 -10.72
N ASP A 218 16.44 13.91 -9.89
CA ASP A 218 16.95 14.82 -8.86
C ASP A 218 18.42 15.24 -9.09
N ASN A 219 19.04 14.78 -10.19
CA ASN A 219 20.44 15.05 -10.55
C ASN A 219 21.46 14.73 -9.44
N THR A 220 21.08 13.86 -8.50
CA THR A 220 21.95 13.37 -7.43
C THR A 220 22.68 12.11 -7.88
N GLU A 221 24.01 12.14 -7.84
CA GLU A 221 24.87 10.99 -8.07
C GLU A 221 24.92 10.11 -6.81
N TYR A 222 24.67 8.81 -6.96
CA TYR A 222 24.75 7.85 -5.86
C TYR A 222 25.96 6.93 -6.00
N THR A 223 26.87 6.98 -5.03
CA THR A 223 28.04 6.09 -4.96
C THR A 223 27.71 4.77 -4.27
N ILE A 224 28.00 3.67 -4.96
CA ILE A 224 27.82 2.30 -4.47
C ILE A 224 28.88 2.01 -3.41
N LYS A 225 28.43 1.72 -2.18
CA LYS A 225 29.31 1.52 -1.02
C LYS A 225 29.88 0.12 -0.89
N ASN A 226 29.26 -0.86 -1.54
CA ASN A 226 29.58 -2.28 -1.42
C ASN A 226 29.96 -2.87 -2.78
N TYR A 227 30.65 -4.02 -2.76
CA TYR A 227 30.79 -4.86 -3.95
C TYR A 227 29.46 -5.53 -4.25
N ILE A 228 28.92 -5.31 -5.45
CA ILE A 228 27.66 -5.91 -5.92
C ILE A 228 27.93 -6.59 -7.27
N ASN A 229 27.39 -7.78 -7.47
CA ASN A 229 27.43 -8.48 -8.76
C ASN A 229 26.06 -9.07 -9.14
N CYS A 230 26.01 -9.73 -10.30
CA CYS A 230 24.77 -10.28 -10.85
C CYS A 230 24.12 -11.39 -10.00
N LYS A 231 24.84 -11.95 -9.03
CA LYS A 231 24.36 -12.95 -8.08
C LYS A 231 23.97 -12.36 -6.73
N SER A 232 24.16 -11.05 -6.54
CA SER A 232 23.84 -10.39 -5.28
C SER A 232 22.33 -10.42 -5.00
N THR A 233 21.95 -10.88 -3.82
CA THR A 233 20.58 -10.91 -3.35
C THR A 233 20.25 -9.66 -2.54
N CYS A 234 18.95 -9.38 -2.38
CA CYS A 234 18.46 -8.23 -1.60
C CYS A 234 18.94 -6.86 -2.12
N VAL A 235 19.25 -6.75 -3.42
CA VAL A 235 19.62 -5.49 -4.08
C VAL A 235 18.43 -4.94 -4.85
N VAL A 236 18.41 -3.63 -5.08
CA VAL A 236 17.56 -3.06 -6.13
C VAL A 236 18.41 -2.79 -7.34
N TYR A 237 17.75 -2.67 -8.45
CA TYR A 237 18.37 -2.46 -9.74
C TYR A 237 17.51 -1.50 -10.54
N ILE A 238 18.19 -0.84 -11.48
CA ILE A 238 17.66 0.12 -12.41
C ILE A 238 17.89 -0.43 -13.81
N MET A 239 16.81 -0.84 -14.47
CA MET A 239 16.86 -1.21 -15.88
C MET A 239 16.50 0.00 -16.73
N GLN A 240 17.32 0.29 -17.74
CA GLN A 240 17.03 1.34 -18.71
C GLN A 240 16.84 0.70 -20.08
N CYS A 241 15.64 0.88 -20.62
CA CYS A 241 15.34 0.48 -21.99
C CYS A 241 16.02 1.45 -22.96
N THR A 242 16.32 0.99 -24.18
CA THR A 242 16.85 1.80 -25.28
C THR A 242 15.97 3.01 -25.60
N CYS A 243 14.66 2.93 -25.37
CA CYS A 243 13.72 4.05 -25.51
C CYS A 243 13.77 5.08 -24.37
N GLY A 244 14.74 4.99 -23.45
CA GLY A 244 14.93 5.94 -22.34
C GLY A 244 14.01 5.72 -21.13
N LYS A 245 13.13 4.71 -21.16
CA LYS A 245 12.29 4.36 -20.00
C LYS A 245 13.09 3.64 -18.93
N ILE A 246 12.87 4.04 -17.67
CA ILE A 246 13.56 3.52 -16.49
C ILE A 246 12.60 2.63 -15.69
N TYR A 247 13.06 1.43 -15.30
CA TYR A 247 12.38 0.51 -14.39
C TYR A 247 13.21 0.31 -13.13
N VAL A 248 12.56 0.37 -11.96
CA VAL A 248 13.19 0.13 -10.66
C VAL A 248 12.59 -1.12 -10.03
N GLY A 249 13.41 -2.12 -9.73
CA GLY A 249 12.98 -3.41 -9.17
C GLY A 249 13.89 -3.89 -8.04
N LYS A 250 13.42 -4.83 -7.21
CA LYS A 250 14.19 -5.41 -6.10
C LYS A 250 14.34 -6.92 -6.24
N THR A 251 15.49 -7.47 -5.91
CA THR A 251 15.68 -8.91 -5.73
C THR A 251 15.27 -9.29 -4.31
N LEU A 252 14.50 -10.38 -4.16
CA LEU A 252 13.93 -10.77 -2.85
C LEU A 252 14.42 -12.12 -2.30
N LEU A 253 15.15 -12.96 -3.06
CA LEU A 253 15.84 -14.17 -2.58
C LEU A 253 16.51 -14.90 -3.77
N GLU A 254 17.38 -15.88 -3.49
CA GLU A 254 18.30 -16.58 -4.40
C GLU A 254 17.65 -17.54 -5.43
N GLN A 255 16.43 -17.28 -5.90
CA GLN A 255 15.82 -18.05 -7.00
C GLN A 255 15.32 -17.14 -8.11
N LEU A 256 16.23 -16.83 -9.03
CA LEU A 256 15.93 -16.19 -10.31
C LEU A 256 15.57 -17.26 -11.35
N LYS A 257 14.30 -17.66 -11.41
CA LYS A 257 13.67 -18.04 -12.69
C LYS A 257 12.72 -16.92 -13.11
N GLN A 258 13.28 -15.80 -13.57
CA GLN A 258 12.55 -14.78 -14.32
C GLN A 258 13.10 -14.72 -15.75
N THR A 259 12.91 -15.81 -16.48
CA THR A 259 13.17 -15.95 -17.92
C THR A 259 12.06 -15.34 -18.79
N SER A 260 11.46 -14.21 -18.37
CA SER A 260 10.28 -13.66 -19.07
C SER A 260 10.43 -12.22 -19.57
N ARG A 261 11.61 -11.61 -19.43
CA ARG A 261 11.85 -10.21 -19.85
C ARG A 261 13.25 -9.97 -20.41
N ILE A 262 13.74 -10.90 -21.23
CA ILE A 262 15.01 -10.74 -21.95
C ILE A 262 14.68 -10.45 -23.41
N GLY A 263 14.39 -9.17 -23.66
CA GLY A 263 14.29 -8.59 -24.99
C GLY A 263 14.61 -7.11 -24.83
N ASP A 264 15.81 -6.71 -25.24
CA ASP A 264 16.29 -5.33 -25.41
C ASP A 264 16.46 -4.47 -24.14
N ILE A 265 17.29 -4.89 -23.19
CA ILE A 265 17.52 -4.12 -21.96
C ILE A 265 18.99 -4.06 -21.55
N ASN A 266 19.56 -2.86 -21.50
CA ASN A 266 20.80 -2.58 -20.75
C ASN A 266 20.44 -2.40 -19.26
N THR A 267 21.12 -3.15 -18.38
CA THR A 267 20.78 -3.27 -16.96
C THR A 267 21.85 -2.63 -16.07
N VAL A 268 21.45 -1.71 -15.20
CA VAL A 268 22.30 -1.11 -14.15
C VAL A 268 21.81 -1.63 -12.78
N TYR A 269 22.69 -2.09 -11.88
CA TYR A 269 22.26 -2.60 -10.55
C TYR A 269 22.56 -1.58 -9.45
N THR A 270 21.61 -1.29 -8.55
CA THR A 270 21.80 -0.52 -7.28
C THR A 270 20.54 -0.35 -6.38
N ARG A 271 20.64 -0.61 -5.06
CA ARG A 271 19.90 0.15 -4.01
C ARG A 271 20.71 0.50 -2.76
N VAL A 272 20.19 1.54 -2.11
CA VAL A 272 19.98 1.76 -0.67
C VAL A 272 19.17 0.65 0.01
#